data_AF-A0A0C2MMN1-F1
#
_entry.id   AF-A0A0C2MMN1-F1
#
_cell.length_a   1.000
_cell.length_b   1.000
_cell.length_c   1.000
_cell.angle_alpha   90.00
_cell.angle_beta   90.00
_cell.angle_gamma   90.00
#
_symmetry.space_group_name_H-M   'P 1'
#
loop_
_entity.id
_entity.type
_entity.pdbx_description
1 polymer ?
#
loop_
_entity_poly.entity_id
_entity_poly.type
_entity_poly.pdbx_seq_one_letter_code
_entity_poly.pdbx_strand_id
1 'polypeptide(L)'
;MVVKTEDGQKLQNLARKGDYVQLVILYLVSIVQGGLVTGGISVSISSIEKAFHLSNFYVVLIFTFYNIFVGIVSIPLTYIAKNHKQIYISIGMFLICIGGIIFIMPVLMKSNQELNVTINSHLCIENKVHIQETEDPSQALYLSLMYVSFALIGIGAAPIFTIAIKYIFETFPEEKTPVFTSIFNMCQMFGSMIVFIFSKFILKIHIFPWQQHDQKITPEQETWVGAYWLTYLIGSMVMFVLMILNLIVTRFNARSRSK
;
A
#
# COMPACT_ATOMS: atom_id res chain seq x y z
N MET A 1 34.22 24.22 29.07
CA MET A 1 33.19 23.27 29.52
C MET A 1 31.90 24.05 29.70
N VAL A 2 30.96 23.95 28.77
CA VAL A 2 29.64 24.58 28.93
C VAL A 2 28.84 23.67 29.86
N VAL A 3 28.52 24.17 31.06
CA VAL A 3 27.65 23.47 32.02
C VAL A 3 26.29 23.30 31.35
N LYS A 4 25.92 22.06 31.03
CA LYS A 4 24.56 21.73 30.58
C LYS A 4 23.63 22.02 31.76
N THR A 5 22.74 22.98 31.59
CA THR A 5 21.66 23.22 32.55
C THR A 5 20.79 21.97 32.65
N GLU A 6 20.23 21.71 33.83
CA GLU A 6 19.39 20.54 34.11
C GLU A 6 18.22 20.42 33.11
N ASP A 7 17.70 21.57 32.67
CA ASP A 7 16.66 21.68 31.63
C ASP A 7 17.18 21.27 30.23
N GLY A 8 18.41 21.64 29.88
CA GLY A 8 19.04 21.21 28.63
C GLY A 8 19.27 19.70 28.57
N GLN A 9 19.55 19.06 29.71
CA GLN A 9 19.70 17.60 29.78
C GLN A 9 18.33 16.89 29.70
N LYS A 10 17.28 17.45 30.31
CA LYS A 10 15.89 16.96 30.17
C LYS A 10 15.40 17.04 28.72
N LEU A 11 15.63 18.16 28.03
CA LEU A 11 15.23 18.36 26.63
C LEU A 11 15.94 17.39 25.67
N GLN A 12 17.24 17.15 25.87
CA GLN A 12 17.97 16.16 25.06
C GLN A 12 17.49 14.72 25.27
N ASN A 13 17.15 14.35 26.51
CA ASN A 13 16.57 13.05 26.80
C ASN A 13 15.18 12.89 26.16
N LEU A 14 14.39 13.97 26.12
CA LEU A 14 13.08 13.99 25.46
C LEU A 14 13.20 13.80 23.95
N ALA A 15 14.11 14.53 23.30
CA ALA A 15 14.38 14.40 21.88
C ALA A 15 14.84 12.98 21.51
N ARG A 16 15.72 12.39 22.34
CA ARG A 16 16.18 11.00 22.14
C ARG A 16 15.04 9.99 22.23
N LYS A 17 14.13 10.15 23.19
CA LYS A 17 12.92 9.30 23.29
C LYS A 17 12.04 9.45 22.04
N GLY A 18 11.90 10.67 21.53
CA GLY A 18 11.18 10.94 20.29
C GLY A 18 11.75 10.23 19.07
N ASP A 19 13.07 10.11 18.97
CA ASP A 19 13.72 9.39 17.87
C ASP A 19 13.47 7.88 17.91
N TYR A 20 13.44 7.27 19.11
CA TYR A 20 13.04 5.88 19.27
C TYR A 20 11.57 5.64 18.89
N VAL A 21 10.67 6.57 19.20
CA VAL A 21 9.26 6.47 18.78
C VAL A 21 9.15 6.53 17.26
N GLN A 22 9.92 7.40 16.60
CA GLN A 22 9.96 7.44 15.13
C GLN A 22 10.47 6.12 14.54
N LEU A 23 11.50 5.52 15.13
CA LEU A 23 12.01 4.21 14.71
C LEU A 23 10.93 3.11 14.77
N VAL A 24 10.16 3.06 15.87
CA VAL A 24 9.05 2.10 16.01
C VAL A 24 7.98 2.34 14.94
N ILE A 25 7.63 3.60 14.65
CA ILE A 25 6.69 3.93 13.57
C ILE A 25 7.24 3.46 12.21
N LEU A 26 8.53 3.64 11.94
CA LEU A 26 9.16 3.16 10.70
C LEU A 26 9.09 1.63 10.56
N TYR A 27 9.22 0.89 11.65
CA TYR A 27 9.02 -0.56 11.65
C TYR A 27 7.58 -0.95 11.30
N LEU A 28 6.59 -0.28 11.89
CA LEU A 28 5.18 -0.53 11.57
C LEU A 28 4.86 -0.18 10.11
N VAL A 29 5.40 0.93 9.61
CA VAL A 29 5.26 1.34 8.20
C VAL A 29 5.89 0.31 7.27
N SER A 30 7.07 -0.23 7.61
CA SER A 30 7.75 -1.29 6.86
C SER A 30 6.92 -2.58 6.80
N ILE A 31 6.30 -2.98 7.92
CA ILE A 31 5.39 -4.15 7.96
C ILE A 31 4.22 -3.94 7.00
N VAL A 32 3.53 -2.79 7.07
CA VAL A 32 2.35 -2.56 6.24
C VAL A 32 2.72 -2.42 4.76
N GLN A 33 3.82 -1.74 4.44
CA GLN A 33 4.30 -1.59 3.07
C GLN A 33 4.71 -2.95 2.47
N GLY A 34 5.46 -3.79 3.22
CA GLY A 34 5.83 -5.14 2.77
C GLY A 34 4.62 -6.06 2.60
N GLY A 35 3.64 -5.91 3.50
CA GLY A 35 2.35 -6.58 3.42
C GLY A 35 1.60 -6.22 2.15
N LEU A 36 1.39 -4.93 1.87
CA LEU A 36 0.63 -4.47 0.70
C LEU A 36 1.31 -4.81 -0.62
N VAL A 37 2.61 -4.51 -0.74
CA VAL A 37 3.33 -4.59 -2.01
C VAL A 37 3.74 -6.00 -2.35
N THR A 38 4.26 -6.77 -1.38
CA THR A 38 4.76 -8.12 -1.66
C THR A 38 3.69 -9.15 -1.40
N GLY A 39 3.12 -9.20 -0.20
CA GLY A 39 2.08 -10.18 0.12
C GLY A 39 0.76 -9.92 -0.62
N GLY A 40 0.31 -8.67 -0.63
CA GLY A 40 -0.97 -8.25 -1.17
C GLY A 40 -1.07 -8.53 -2.65
N ILE A 41 -0.11 -8.07 -3.45
CA ILE A 41 -0.13 -8.35 -4.89
C ILE A 41 -0.03 -9.84 -5.18
N SER A 42 0.90 -10.57 -4.54
CA SER A 42 1.15 -11.97 -4.83
C SER A 42 -0.07 -12.84 -4.60
N VAL A 43 -0.84 -12.58 -3.55
CA VAL A 43 -2.09 -13.32 -3.30
C VAL A 43 -3.24 -12.85 -4.20
N SER A 44 -3.18 -11.61 -4.69
CA SER A 44 -4.23 -11.03 -5.53
C SER A 44 -4.13 -11.42 -7.01
N ILE A 45 -2.96 -11.85 -7.52
CA ILE A 45 -2.73 -12.12 -8.97
C ILE A 45 -3.83 -12.99 -9.57
N SER A 46 -4.04 -14.19 -9.03
CA SER A 46 -5.05 -15.13 -9.58
C SER A 46 -6.47 -14.57 -9.47
N SER A 47 -6.76 -13.79 -8.43
CA SER A 47 -8.09 -13.16 -8.27
C SER A 47 -8.31 -12.07 -9.33
N ILE A 48 -7.27 -11.29 -9.67
CA ILE A 48 -7.33 -10.24 -10.69
C ILE A 48 -7.47 -10.85 -12.09
N GLU A 49 -6.70 -11.90 -12.39
CA GLU A 49 -6.80 -12.64 -13.67
C GLU A 49 -8.22 -13.13 -13.90
N LYS A 50 -8.80 -13.79 -12.89
CA LYS A 50 -10.17 -14.30 -12.94
C LYS A 50 -11.22 -13.17 -12.96
N ALA A 51 -11.01 -12.09 -12.20
CA ALA A 51 -11.96 -10.98 -12.11
C ALA A 51 -12.13 -10.23 -13.43
N PHE A 52 -11.03 -9.99 -14.15
CA PHE A 52 -11.00 -9.10 -15.32
C PHE A 52 -10.66 -9.83 -16.63
N HIS A 53 -10.61 -11.16 -16.61
CA HIS A 53 -10.25 -12.01 -17.75
C HIS A 53 -8.95 -11.55 -18.42
N LEU A 54 -7.96 -11.17 -17.62
CA LEU A 54 -6.68 -10.64 -18.07
C LEU A 54 -5.67 -11.78 -18.27
N SER A 55 -4.82 -11.66 -19.30
CA SER A 55 -3.64 -12.52 -19.42
C SER A 55 -2.67 -12.26 -18.25
N ASN A 56 -2.04 -13.33 -17.76
CA ASN A 56 -1.05 -13.29 -16.68
C ASN A 56 0.05 -12.25 -16.92
N PHE A 57 0.47 -12.08 -18.18
CA PHE A 57 1.50 -11.11 -18.57
C PHE A 57 1.16 -9.68 -18.11
N TYR A 58 -0.07 -9.22 -18.34
CA TYR A 58 -0.50 -7.86 -17.97
C TYR A 58 -0.61 -7.69 -16.45
N VAL A 59 -1.06 -8.72 -15.73
CA VAL A 59 -1.17 -8.68 -14.26
C VAL A 59 0.20 -8.63 -13.60
N VAL A 60 1.18 -9.40 -14.11
CA VAL A 60 2.56 -9.36 -13.61
C VAL A 60 3.22 -8.01 -13.92
N LEU A 61 2.87 -7.38 -15.04
CA LEU A 61 3.38 -6.06 -15.43
C LEU A 61 3.04 -4.96 -14.40
N ILE A 62 1.95 -5.13 -13.62
CA ILE A 62 1.60 -4.24 -12.49
C ILE A 62 2.75 -4.19 -11.46
N PHE A 63 3.30 -5.35 -11.09
CA PHE A 63 4.42 -5.43 -10.16
C PHE A 63 5.70 -4.82 -10.76
N THR A 64 5.90 -4.95 -12.06
CA THR A 64 7.02 -4.33 -12.77
C THR A 64 6.95 -2.80 -12.71
N PHE A 65 5.76 -2.22 -12.91
CA PHE A 65 5.55 -0.77 -12.79
C PHE A 65 5.97 -0.25 -11.41
N TYR A 66 5.55 -0.93 -10.35
CA TYR A 66 6.00 -0.57 -8.99
C TYR A 66 7.53 -0.53 -8.87
N ASN A 67 8.24 -1.56 -9.34
CA ASN A 67 9.70 -1.63 -9.23
C ASN A 67 10.40 -0.54 -10.06
N ILE A 68 9.90 -0.25 -11.26
CA ILE A 68 10.42 0.81 -12.14
C ILE A 68 10.31 2.16 -11.43
N PHE A 69 9.12 2.51 -10.93
CA PHE A 69 8.89 3.81 -10.29
C PHE A 69 9.61 3.95 -8.93
N VAL A 70 9.72 2.89 -8.13
CA VAL A 70 10.58 2.88 -6.95
C VAL A 70 12.01 3.22 -7.33
N GLY A 71 12.56 2.55 -8.35
CA GLY A 71 13.95 2.75 -8.79
C GLY A 71 14.21 4.17 -9.27
N ILE A 72 13.35 4.69 -10.15
CA ILE A 72 13.47 6.03 -10.72
C ILE A 72 13.43 7.11 -9.63
N VAL A 73 12.52 6.98 -8.65
CA VAL A 73 12.30 8.02 -7.62
C VAL A 73 13.30 7.93 -6.47
N SER A 74 13.86 6.75 -6.20
CA SER A 74 14.83 6.55 -5.11
C SER A 74 16.12 7.36 -5.29
N ILE A 75 16.59 7.53 -6.53
CA ILE A 75 17.81 8.27 -6.87
C ILE A 75 17.69 9.77 -6.50
N PRO A 76 16.72 10.54 -7.03
CA PRO A 76 16.61 11.97 -6.72
C PRO A 76 16.27 12.24 -5.24
N LEU A 77 15.51 11.35 -4.59
CA LEU A 77 15.16 11.50 -3.17
C LEU A 77 16.40 11.54 -2.26
N THR A 78 17.45 10.80 -2.60
CA THR A 78 18.69 10.77 -1.81
C THR A 78 19.36 12.14 -1.75
N TYR A 79 19.26 12.92 -2.83
CA TYR A 79 19.77 14.29 -2.91
C TYR A 79 18.87 15.30 -2.19
N ILE A 80 17.56 15.22 -2.41
CA ILE A 80 16.57 16.20 -1.94
C ILE A 80 16.32 16.08 -0.42
N ALA A 81 16.36 14.85 0.14
CA ALA A 81 15.98 14.58 1.52
C ALA A 81 17.09 14.86 2.55
N LYS A 82 17.72 16.03 2.51
CA LYS A 82 18.73 16.44 3.51
C LYS A 82 18.12 17.00 4.80
N ASN A 83 17.14 17.90 4.70
CA ASN A 83 16.67 18.67 5.87
C ASN A 83 15.36 18.15 6.51
N HIS A 84 14.46 17.53 5.75
CA HIS A 84 13.11 17.16 6.22
C HIS A 84 12.75 15.68 5.99
N LYS A 85 13.64 14.78 6.38
CA LYS A 85 13.58 13.32 6.12
C LYS A 85 12.19 12.70 6.42
N GLN A 86 11.67 12.93 7.63
CA GLN A 86 10.39 12.34 8.06
C GLN A 86 9.17 12.89 7.30
N ILE A 87 9.23 14.13 6.79
CA ILE A 87 8.14 14.71 5.98
C ILE A 87 8.05 13.98 4.64
N TYR A 88 9.18 13.69 3.99
CA TYR A 88 9.19 12.93 2.75
C TYR A 88 8.69 11.49 2.93
N ILE A 89 8.97 10.86 4.07
CA ILE A 89 8.38 9.55 4.42
C ILE A 89 6.86 9.67 4.55
N SER A 90 6.35 10.73 5.18
CA SER A 90 4.91 11.00 5.28
C SER A 90 4.23 11.25 3.93
N ILE A 91 4.88 12.00 3.03
CA ILE A 91 4.40 12.16 1.64
C ILE A 91 4.35 10.79 0.94
N GLY A 92 5.35 9.94 1.15
CA GLY A 92 5.35 8.59 0.62
C GLY A 92 4.19 7.72 1.12
N MET A 93 3.92 7.77 2.43
CA MET A 93 2.77 7.07 3.03
C MET A 93 1.44 7.54 2.44
N PHE A 94 1.29 8.85 2.21
CA PHE A 94 0.10 9.42 1.58
C PHE A 94 -0.10 8.90 0.15
N LEU A 95 0.98 8.85 -0.65
CA LEU A 95 0.93 8.32 -2.01
C LEU A 95 0.55 6.83 -2.04
N ILE A 96 1.06 6.03 -1.10
CA ILE A 96 0.65 4.62 -0.95
C ILE A 96 -0.85 4.51 -0.63
N CYS A 97 -1.39 5.37 0.23
CA CYS A 97 -2.82 5.38 0.56
C CYS A 97 -3.67 5.71 -0.67
N ILE A 98 -3.31 6.75 -1.42
CA ILE A 98 -4.01 7.13 -2.65
C ILE A 98 -3.93 6.00 -3.68
N GLY A 99 -2.74 5.44 -3.89
CA GLY A 99 -2.55 4.31 -4.80
C GLY A 99 -3.43 3.13 -4.43
N GLY A 100 -3.47 2.74 -3.15
CA GLY A 100 -4.35 1.68 -2.66
C GLY A 100 -5.84 1.95 -2.91
N ILE A 101 -6.31 3.20 -2.78
CA ILE A 101 -7.70 3.58 -3.09
C ILE A 101 -7.97 3.46 -4.60
N ILE A 102 -7.05 3.95 -5.44
CA ILE A 102 -7.16 3.82 -6.90
C ILE A 102 -7.18 2.34 -7.31
N PHE A 103 -6.45 1.47 -6.61
CA PHE A 103 -6.47 0.03 -6.87
C PHE A 103 -7.83 -0.63 -6.63
N ILE A 104 -8.65 -0.08 -5.74
CA ILE A 104 -10.00 -0.58 -5.44
C ILE A 104 -11.01 -0.12 -6.50
N MET A 105 -10.75 1.02 -7.15
CA MET A 105 -11.69 1.65 -8.09
C MET A 105 -12.18 0.73 -9.23
N PRO A 106 -11.34 -0.07 -9.91
CA PRO A 106 -11.81 -0.99 -10.95
C PRO A 106 -12.88 -1.98 -10.48
N VAL A 107 -12.79 -2.44 -9.23
CA VAL A 107 -13.77 -3.36 -8.64
C VAL A 107 -15.13 -2.67 -8.50
N LEU A 108 -15.15 -1.43 -8.01
CA LEU A 108 -16.39 -0.65 -7.87
C LEU A 108 -17.06 -0.38 -9.22
N MET A 109 -16.25 -0.05 -10.23
CA MET A 109 -16.74 0.18 -11.59
C MET A 109 -17.33 -1.11 -12.19
N LYS A 110 -16.64 -2.24 -12.04
CA LYS A 110 -17.13 -3.53 -12.52
C LYS A 110 -18.43 -3.94 -11.83
N SER A 111 -18.52 -3.74 -10.51
CA SER A 111 -19.75 -4.04 -9.74
C SER A 111 -20.96 -3.27 -10.27
N ASN A 112 -20.80 -1.98 -10.58
CA ASN A 112 -21.87 -1.14 -11.10
C ASN A 112 -22.32 -1.58 -12.50
N GLN A 113 -21.39 -2.04 -13.34
CA GLN A 113 -21.72 -2.56 -14.66
C GLN A 113 -22.52 -3.86 -14.56
N GLU A 114 -22.09 -4.82 -13.75
CA GLU A 114 -22.81 -6.09 -13.55
C GLU A 114 -24.23 -5.82 -13.00
N LEU A 115 -24.38 -4.90 -12.06
CA LEU A 115 -25.69 -4.51 -11.53
C LEU A 115 -26.62 -3.91 -12.61
N ASN A 116 -26.09 -3.04 -13.47
CA ASN A 116 -26.86 -2.43 -14.56
C ASN A 116 -27.32 -3.46 -15.61
N VAL A 117 -26.47 -4.44 -15.93
CA VAL A 117 -26.83 -5.55 -16.84
C VAL A 117 -27.94 -6.40 -16.23
N THR A 118 -27.86 -6.74 -14.94
CA THR A 118 -28.92 -7.49 -14.25
C THR A 118 -30.25 -6.75 -14.30
N ILE A 119 -30.28 -5.46 -13.97
CA ILE A 119 -31.51 -4.64 -14.03
C ILE A 119 -32.11 -4.62 -15.44
N ASN A 120 -31.28 -4.45 -16.48
CA ASN A 120 -31.74 -4.42 -17.86
C ASN A 120 -32.23 -5.81 -18.36
N SER A 121 -31.61 -6.89 -17.89
CA SER A 121 -32.02 -8.26 -18.23
C SER A 121 -33.36 -8.66 -17.57
N HIS A 122 -33.68 -8.15 -16.38
CA HIS A 122 -35.02 -8.31 -15.78
C HIS A 122 -36.11 -7.50 -16.51
N LEU A 123 -35.72 -6.61 -17.44
CA LEU A 123 -36.61 -5.76 -18.24
C LEU A 123 -36.78 -6.24 -19.69
N CYS A 124 -36.35 -7.46 -20.04
CA CYS A 124 -36.27 -8.00 -21.42
C CYS A 124 -37.28 -7.41 -22.43
N ILE A 125 -36.78 -6.50 -23.27
CA ILE A 125 -37.20 -6.36 -24.67
C ILE A 125 -36.30 -7.32 -25.46
N GLU A 126 -36.95 -8.26 -26.13
CA GLU A 126 -36.33 -9.27 -26.98
C GLU A 126 -35.72 -8.61 -28.22
N ASN A 127 -34.40 -8.42 -28.25
CA ASN A 127 -33.66 -8.22 -29.48
C ASN A 127 -32.29 -8.89 -29.39
N LYS A 128 -32.13 -9.96 -30.19
CA LYS A 128 -30.88 -10.68 -30.37
C LYS A 128 -29.87 -9.76 -31.06
N VAL A 129 -28.98 -9.16 -30.28
CA VAL A 129 -27.79 -8.47 -30.81
C VAL A 129 -26.65 -9.46 -30.84
N HIS A 130 -26.12 -9.70 -32.03
CA HIS A 130 -24.86 -10.39 -32.26
C HIS A 130 -23.76 -9.67 -31.47
N ILE A 131 -23.21 -10.31 -30.43
CA ILE A 131 -22.05 -9.77 -29.70
C ILE A 131 -20.82 -10.09 -30.54
N GLN A 132 -20.31 -9.07 -31.21
CA GLN A 132 -18.99 -9.08 -31.84
C GLN A 132 -17.96 -8.91 -30.71
N GLU A 133 -16.98 -9.82 -30.61
CA GLU A 133 -15.83 -9.70 -29.69
C GLU A 133 -14.93 -8.53 -30.12
N THR A 134 -15.34 -7.31 -29.78
CA THR A 134 -14.45 -6.15 -29.74
C THR A 134 -13.90 -6.02 -28.33
N GLU A 135 -12.57 -5.87 -28.19
CA GLU A 135 -11.91 -5.57 -26.91
C GLU A 135 -12.72 -4.54 -26.13
N ASP A 136 -13.21 -4.94 -24.96
CA ASP A 136 -14.12 -4.14 -24.16
C ASP A 136 -13.35 -2.92 -23.65
N PRO A 137 -13.69 -1.67 -24.05
CA PRO A 137 -12.92 -0.47 -23.65
C PRO A 137 -12.85 -0.28 -22.13
N SER A 138 -13.73 -0.94 -21.39
CA SER A 138 -13.72 -1.05 -19.94
C SER A 138 -12.49 -1.80 -19.39
N GLN A 139 -12.02 -2.85 -20.06
CA GLN A 139 -10.89 -3.68 -19.61
C GLN A 139 -9.56 -2.92 -19.65
N ALA A 140 -9.32 -2.17 -20.72
CA ALA A 140 -8.14 -1.31 -20.86
C ALA A 140 -8.11 -0.22 -19.77
N LEU A 141 -9.28 0.36 -19.46
CA LEU A 141 -9.42 1.34 -18.39
C LEU A 141 -9.07 0.75 -17.01
N TYR A 142 -9.58 -0.44 -16.68
CA TYR A 142 -9.28 -1.11 -15.41
C TYR A 142 -7.79 -1.39 -15.26
N LEU A 143 -7.16 -1.90 -16.31
CA LEU A 143 -5.74 -2.20 -16.32
C LEU A 143 -4.90 -0.92 -16.16
N SER A 144 -5.27 0.15 -16.85
CA SER A 144 -4.59 1.45 -16.73
C SER A 144 -4.66 2.02 -15.30
N LEU A 145 -5.80 1.90 -14.62
CA LEU A 145 -5.98 2.32 -13.23
C LEU A 145 -5.09 1.50 -12.29
N MET A 146 -4.97 0.19 -12.53
CA MET A 146 -4.08 -0.67 -11.74
C MET A 146 -2.60 -0.30 -11.93
N TYR A 147 -2.17 0.01 -13.15
CA TYR A 147 -0.81 0.49 -13.43
C TYR A 147 -0.52 1.84 -12.77
N VAL A 148 -1.45 2.80 -12.88
CA VAL A 148 -1.32 4.12 -12.21
C VAL A 148 -1.26 3.95 -10.70
N SER A 149 -2.08 3.07 -10.13
CA SER A 149 -2.05 2.73 -8.71
C SER A 149 -0.67 2.23 -8.27
N PHE A 150 -0.13 1.18 -8.92
CA PHE A 150 1.15 0.60 -8.53
C PHE A 150 2.35 1.51 -8.83
N ALA A 151 2.24 2.38 -9.83
CA ALA A 151 3.18 3.47 -10.04
C ALA A 151 3.19 4.43 -8.84
N LEU A 152 2.02 4.90 -8.38
CA LEU A 152 1.91 5.77 -7.20
C LEU A 152 2.41 5.11 -5.92
N ILE A 153 2.06 3.83 -5.70
CA ILE A 153 2.58 3.05 -4.57
C ILE A 153 4.11 2.93 -4.66
N GLY A 154 4.67 2.76 -5.86
CA GLY A 154 6.12 2.71 -6.07
C GLY A 154 6.82 4.03 -5.76
N ILE A 155 6.28 5.15 -6.26
CA ILE A 155 6.77 6.49 -5.92
C ILE A 155 6.72 6.71 -4.39
N GLY A 156 5.64 6.28 -3.75
CA GLY A 156 5.45 6.42 -2.29
C GLY A 156 6.34 5.50 -1.44
N ALA A 157 6.73 4.35 -1.97
CA ALA A 157 7.62 3.41 -1.29
C ALA A 157 9.10 3.84 -1.34
N ALA A 158 9.52 4.55 -2.40
CA ALA A 158 10.89 5.05 -2.55
C ALA A 158 11.45 5.79 -1.30
N PRO A 159 10.75 6.76 -0.68
CA PRO A 159 11.24 7.42 0.54
C PRO A 159 11.27 6.48 1.77
N ILE A 160 10.43 5.45 1.82
CA ILE A 160 10.44 4.47 2.90
C ILE A 160 11.72 3.61 2.82
N PHE A 161 12.15 3.21 1.62
CA PHE A 161 13.38 2.44 1.46
C PHE A 161 14.65 3.27 1.61
N THR A 162 14.67 4.47 1.05
CA THR A 162 15.89 5.28 1.01
C THR A 162 16.04 6.16 2.25
N ILE A 163 15.03 6.96 2.56
CA ILE A 163 15.10 7.99 3.61
C ILE A 163 14.97 7.37 4.99
N ALA A 164 14.18 6.30 5.17
CA ALA A 164 14.08 5.65 6.48
C ALA A 164 15.42 5.04 6.90
N ILE A 165 16.11 4.34 6.00
CA ILE A 165 17.44 3.80 6.27
C ILE A 165 18.41 4.95 6.57
N LYS A 166 18.48 5.97 5.71
CA LYS A 166 19.31 7.15 5.94
C LYS A 166 19.05 7.79 7.32
N TYR A 167 17.79 7.90 7.72
CA TYR A 167 17.39 8.39 9.05
C TYR A 167 17.95 7.52 10.18
N ILE A 168 17.91 6.19 10.06
CA ILE A 168 18.49 5.27 11.06
C ILE A 168 20.00 5.53 11.20
N PHE A 169 20.71 5.60 10.06
CA PHE A 169 22.16 5.81 10.01
C PHE A 169 22.59 7.14 10.65
N GLU A 170 21.83 8.21 10.46
CA GLU A 170 22.20 9.53 10.97
C GLU A 170 21.71 9.81 12.40
N THR A 171 20.71 9.05 12.88
CA THR A 171 20.08 9.29 14.19
C THR A 171 20.67 8.43 15.30
N PHE A 172 21.09 7.20 14.98
CA PHE A 172 21.56 6.25 15.97
C PHE A 172 23.09 6.03 15.89
N PRO A 173 23.73 5.61 17.00
CA PRO A 173 25.14 5.28 17.00
C PRO A 173 25.47 4.18 15.98
N GLU A 174 26.63 4.29 15.32
CA GLU A 174 27.07 3.37 14.26
C GLU A 174 27.07 1.90 14.71
N GLU A 175 27.34 1.63 15.98
CA GLU A 175 27.28 0.28 16.58
C GLU A 175 25.88 -0.37 16.52
N LYS A 176 24.81 0.43 16.59
CA LYS A 176 23.42 -0.06 16.65
C LYS A 176 22.71 0.00 15.31
N THR A 177 23.19 0.83 14.39
CA THR A 177 22.61 1.05 13.06
C THR A 177 22.43 -0.23 12.24
N PRO A 178 23.40 -1.19 12.19
CA PRO A 178 23.22 -2.44 11.48
C PRO A 178 22.04 -3.25 12.03
N VAL A 179 21.95 -3.38 13.36
CA VAL A 179 20.87 -4.12 14.04
C VAL A 179 19.51 -3.49 13.72
N PHE A 180 19.39 -2.17 13.82
CA PHE A 180 18.13 -1.48 13.53
C PHE A 180 17.72 -1.59 12.06
N THR A 181 18.68 -1.57 11.14
CA THR A 181 18.44 -1.75 9.70
C THR A 181 18.05 -3.19 9.39
N SER A 182 18.66 -4.19 10.03
CA SER A 182 18.26 -5.60 9.90
C SER A 182 16.83 -5.81 10.39
N ILE A 183 16.47 -5.27 11.55
CA ILE A 183 15.08 -5.33 12.07
C ILE A 183 14.11 -4.66 11.09
N PHE A 184 14.47 -3.50 10.53
CA PHE A 184 13.64 -2.80 9.54
C PHE A 184 13.31 -3.68 8.32
N ASN A 185 14.31 -4.40 7.80
CA ASN A 185 14.11 -5.31 6.66
C ASN A 185 13.34 -6.58 7.06
N MET A 186 13.58 -7.12 8.26
CA MET A 186 12.80 -8.25 8.78
C MET A 186 11.32 -7.89 8.92
N CYS A 187 11.00 -6.70 9.44
CA CYS A 187 9.65 -6.18 9.53
C CYS A 187 8.91 -6.22 8.17
N GLN A 188 9.61 -5.92 7.08
CA GLN A 188 9.04 -6.00 5.74
C GLN A 188 8.66 -7.43 5.34
N MET A 189 9.53 -8.40 5.62
CA MET A 189 9.26 -9.82 5.36
C MET A 189 8.13 -10.34 6.26
N PHE A 190 8.07 -9.91 7.52
CA PHE A 190 6.95 -10.25 8.40
C PHE A 190 5.62 -9.70 7.88
N GLY A 191 5.62 -8.50 7.30
CA GLY A 191 4.47 -7.91 6.65
C GLY A 191 3.84 -8.80 5.57
N SER A 192 4.66 -9.31 4.64
CA SER A 192 4.17 -10.20 3.59
C SER A 192 3.65 -11.52 4.18
N MET A 193 4.35 -12.10 5.16
CA MET A 193 3.91 -13.32 5.83
C MET A 193 2.54 -13.17 6.51
N ILE A 194 2.32 -12.05 7.21
CA ILE A 194 1.02 -11.73 7.82
C ILE A 194 -0.07 -11.74 6.75
N VAL A 195 0.13 -11.02 5.65
CA VAL A 195 -0.86 -10.97 4.57
C VAL A 195 -1.13 -12.35 4.00
N PHE A 196 -0.11 -13.16 3.67
CA PHE A 196 -0.32 -14.53 3.18
C PHE A 196 -1.20 -15.38 4.11
N ILE A 197 -1.00 -15.29 5.43
CA ILE A 197 -1.80 -16.02 6.42
C ILE A 197 -3.26 -15.51 6.43
N PHE A 198 -3.45 -14.19 6.47
CA PHE A 198 -4.79 -13.58 6.54
C PHE A 198 -5.56 -13.64 5.21
N SER A 199 -4.87 -13.73 4.08
CA SER A 199 -5.50 -13.76 2.77
C SER A 199 -6.45 -14.95 2.60
N LYS A 200 -6.21 -16.09 3.26
CA LYS A 200 -7.14 -17.22 3.26
C LYS A 200 -8.54 -16.83 3.76
N PHE A 201 -8.63 -15.92 4.74
CA PHE A 201 -9.89 -15.44 5.25
C PHE A 201 -10.48 -14.35 4.35
N ILE A 202 -9.65 -13.43 3.86
CA ILE A 202 -10.08 -12.35 2.97
C ILE A 202 -10.65 -12.90 1.66
N LEU A 203 -9.99 -13.90 1.07
CA LEU A 203 -10.43 -14.50 -0.20
C LEU A 203 -11.68 -15.38 -0.06
N LYS A 204 -12.09 -15.75 1.16
CA LYS A 204 -13.39 -16.40 1.41
C LYS A 204 -14.57 -15.43 1.34
N ILE A 205 -14.32 -14.13 1.30
CA ILE A 205 -15.35 -13.12 1.06
C ILE A 205 -15.45 -12.91 -0.45
N HIS A 206 -16.66 -12.97 -0.99
CA HIS A 206 -16.90 -12.75 -2.42
C HIS A 206 -16.48 -11.34 -2.83
N ILE A 207 -15.98 -11.16 -4.05
CA ILE A 207 -15.53 -9.85 -4.56
C ILE A 207 -16.59 -8.74 -4.43
N PHE A 208 -17.88 -9.10 -4.56
CA PHE A 208 -19.03 -8.22 -4.34
C PHE A 208 -19.90 -8.77 -3.19
N PRO A 209 -19.58 -8.49 -1.92
CA PRO A 209 -20.35 -9.00 -0.78
C PRO A 209 -21.72 -8.35 -0.63
N TRP A 210 -21.94 -7.18 -1.25
CA TRP A 210 -23.20 -6.43 -1.19
C TRP A 210 -24.23 -6.84 -2.25
N GLN A 211 -23.83 -7.60 -3.27
CA GLN A 211 -24.75 -8.08 -4.30
C GLN A 211 -25.36 -9.41 -3.85
N GLN A 212 -26.70 -9.46 -3.74
CA GLN A 212 -27.41 -10.72 -3.55
C GLN A 212 -27.28 -11.54 -4.84
N HIS A 213 -26.54 -12.64 -4.78
CA HIS A 213 -26.50 -13.61 -5.86
C HIS A 213 -27.62 -14.63 -5.63
N ASP A 214 -28.56 -14.72 -6.59
CA ASP A 214 -29.65 -15.71 -6.57
C ASP A 214 -29.15 -17.16 -6.73
N GLN A 215 -27.94 -17.34 -7.26
CA GLN A 215 -27.25 -18.62 -7.28
C GLN A 215 -26.25 -18.69 -6.12
N LYS A 216 -26.27 -19.78 -5.36
CA LYS A 216 -25.30 -20.08 -4.28
C LYS A 216 -23.91 -20.29 -4.88
N ILE A 217 -23.24 -19.21 -5.28
CA ILE A 217 -21.84 -19.26 -5.71
C ILE A 217 -21.03 -19.65 -4.47
N THR A 218 -20.50 -20.86 -4.50
CA THR A 218 -19.74 -21.43 -3.38
C THR A 218 -18.25 -21.24 -3.66
N PRO A 219 -17.38 -21.03 -2.66
CA PRO A 219 -15.93 -20.84 -2.85
C PRO A 219 -15.20 -21.97 -3.58
N GLU A 220 -15.89 -23.08 -3.83
CA GLU A 220 -15.42 -24.29 -4.50
C GLU A 220 -15.62 -24.25 -6.03
N GLN A 221 -16.40 -23.29 -6.55
CA GLN A 221 -16.62 -23.14 -8.00
C GLN A 221 -15.52 -22.30 -8.65
N GLU A 222 -15.10 -22.67 -9.88
CA GLU A 222 -14.00 -22.00 -10.62
C GLU A 222 -14.18 -20.48 -10.79
N THR A 223 -15.43 -20.01 -10.77
CA THR A 223 -15.86 -18.62 -10.90
C THR A 223 -15.73 -17.80 -9.60
N TRP A 224 -15.39 -18.42 -8.47
CA TRP A 224 -15.21 -17.68 -7.22
C TRP A 224 -13.99 -16.76 -7.27
N VAL A 225 -14.25 -15.46 -7.10
CA VAL A 225 -13.20 -14.45 -6.95
C VAL A 225 -13.27 -13.85 -5.55
N GLY A 226 -12.17 -13.97 -4.81
CA GLY A 226 -12.05 -13.42 -3.48
C GLY A 226 -11.87 -11.89 -3.48
N ALA A 227 -12.33 -11.24 -2.41
CA ALA A 227 -12.26 -9.80 -2.21
C ALA A 227 -10.84 -9.27 -1.94
N TYR A 228 -9.95 -9.41 -2.92
CA TYR A 228 -8.54 -9.01 -2.83
C TYR A 228 -8.35 -7.52 -2.47
N TRP A 229 -9.32 -6.68 -2.87
CA TRP A 229 -9.36 -5.24 -2.60
C TRP A 229 -9.44 -4.91 -1.10
N LEU A 230 -9.93 -5.81 -0.24
CA LEU A 230 -9.97 -5.61 1.21
C LEU A 230 -8.58 -5.49 1.83
N THR A 231 -7.59 -6.20 1.30
CA THR A 231 -6.19 -6.10 1.76
C THR A 231 -5.68 -4.66 1.58
N TYR A 232 -5.98 -4.06 0.43
CA TYR A 232 -5.60 -2.69 0.11
C TYR A 232 -6.42 -1.67 0.90
N LEU A 233 -7.71 -1.92 1.12
CA LEU A 233 -8.53 -1.04 1.96
C LEU A 233 -8.00 -0.99 3.40
N ILE A 234 -7.83 -2.15 4.03
CA ILE A 234 -7.34 -2.25 5.42
C ILE A 234 -5.93 -1.69 5.51
N GLY A 235 -5.03 -2.06 4.60
CA GLY A 235 -3.66 -1.57 4.59
C GLY A 235 -3.58 -0.05 4.38
N SER A 236 -4.37 0.53 3.48
CA SER A 236 -4.43 1.99 3.30
C SER A 236 -4.94 2.71 4.54
N MET A 237 -5.94 2.16 5.25
CA MET A 237 -6.42 2.76 6.50
C MET A 237 -5.34 2.74 7.60
N VAL A 238 -4.65 1.60 7.76
CA VAL A 238 -3.54 1.50 8.72
C VAL A 238 -2.39 2.44 8.33
N MET A 239 -2.02 2.51 7.06
CA MET A 239 -1.00 3.45 6.57
C MET A 239 -1.38 4.91 6.83
N PHE A 240 -2.65 5.28 6.65
CA PHE A 240 -3.12 6.63 6.89
C PHE A 240 -3.02 7.00 8.38
N VAL A 241 -3.38 6.08 9.28
CA VAL A 241 -3.20 6.28 10.73
C VAL A 241 -1.72 6.43 11.09
N LEU A 242 -0.85 5.55 10.56
CA LEU A 242 0.59 5.64 10.78
C LEU A 242 1.19 6.94 10.24
N MET A 243 0.68 7.46 9.13
CA MET A 243 1.07 8.75 8.56
C MET A 243 0.77 9.89 9.52
N ILE A 244 -0.46 9.94 10.07
CA ILE A 244 -0.84 10.97 11.05
C ILE A 244 0.06 10.88 12.29
N LEU A 245 0.29 9.67 12.80
CA LEU A 245 1.17 9.45 13.95
C LEU A 245 2.61 9.93 13.67
N ASN A 246 3.17 9.60 12.49
CA ASN A 246 4.51 10.03 12.10
C ASN A 246 4.63 11.56 12.03
N LEU A 247 3.63 12.25 11.47
CA LEU A 247 3.60 13.70 11.40
C LEU A 247 3.50 14.36 12.78
N ILE A 248 2.68 13.82 13.68
CA ILE A 248 2.55 14.32 15.07
C ILE A 248 3.89 14.22 15.78
N VAL A 249 4.53 13.04 15.74
CA VAL A 249 5.82 12.81 16.40
C VAL A 249 6.93 13.67 15.78
N THR A 250 6.91 13.86 14.46
CA THR A 250 7.88 14.72 13.77
C THR A 250 7.75 16.18 14.20
N ARG A 251 6.51 16.70 14.30
CA ARG A 251 6.27 18.06 14.80
C ARG A 251 6.68 18.21 16.27
N PHE A 252 6.42 17.19 17.09
CA PHE A 252 6.84 17.18 18.49
C PHE A 252 8.37 17.23 18.63
N ASN A 253 9.09 16.37 17.90
CA ASN A 253 10.55 16.34 17.92
C ASN A 253 11.16 17.64 17.38
N ALA A 254 10.58 18.23 16.33
CA ALA A 254 11.02 19.52 15.81
C ALA A 254 10.91 20.63 16.86
N ARG A 255 9.79 20.70 17.60
CA ARG A 255 9.60 21.66 18.70
C ARG A 255 10.58 21.42 19.85
N SER A 256 10.82 20.17 20.22
CA SER A 256 11.74 19.82 21.31
C SER A 256 13.20 20.13 20.98
N ARG A 257 13.59 20.20 19.70
CA ARG A 257 14.95 20.56 19.27
C ARG A 257 15.14 22.07 19.07
N SER A 258 14.05 22.83 18.97
CA SER A 258 14.08 24.30 18.83
C SER A 258 14.12 25.06 20.15
N LYS A 259 13.88 24.39 21.28
CA LYS A 259 13.92 24.92 22.64
C LYS A 259 15.14 24.38 23.37
#